data_AF-A0A833ZD72-F1
#
_entry.id   AF-A0A833ZD72-F1
#
_cell.length_a   1.000
_cell.length_b   1.000
_cell.length_c   1.000
_cell.angle_alpha   90.00
_cell.angle_beta   90.00
_cell.angle_gamma   90.00
#
_symmetry.space_group_name_H-M   'P 1'
#
loop_
_entity.id
_entity.type
_entity.pdbx_description
1 polymer ?
#
loop_
_entity_poly.entity_id
_entity_poly.type
_entity_poly.pdbx_seq_one_letter_code
_entity_poly.pdbx_strand_id
1 'polypeptide(L)'
;MGYFRDSPEELPVYVGTNEAKKNCIIVQNGDNVFAAVRLFLMKKLKEVTDKKKTSLLKNIDEKLTEAARELGYSLEQKTKKMKQRDKKVVTKTFHGAGLVVPVDKNDVGYRELPETDGNVLLV
;
A
#
# COMPACT_ATOMS: atom_id res chain seq x y z
N MET A 1 -9.03 -3.03 2.91
CA MET A 1 -7.66 -3.35 2.45
C MET A 1 -7.79 -4.27 1.26
N GLY A 2 -6.88 -4.21 0.30
CA GLY A 2 -6.91 -5.08 -0.88
C GLY A 2 -5.53 -5.23 -1.51
N TYR A 3 -5.29 -6.35 -2.18
CA TYR A 3 -4.08 -6.55 -2.96
C TYR A 3 -4.09 -5.64 -4.19
N PHE A 4 -2.99 -4.94 -4.42
CA PHE A 4 -2.80 -4.12 -5.62
C PHE A 4 -1.93 -4.90 -6.62
N ARG A 5 -2.42 -5.06 -7.85
CA ARG A 5 -1.70 -5.73 -8.95
C ARG A 5 -1.55 -4.73 -10.10
N ASP A 6 -0.33 -4.62 -10.62
CA ASP A 6 -0.05 -3.81 -11.81
C ASP A 6 -0.51 -4.54 -13.10
N SER A 7 -0.48 -5.88 -13.08
CA SER A 7 -0.94 -6.76 -14.16
C SER A 7 -1.74 -7.93 -13.58
N PRO A 8 -2.81 -8.41 -14.25
CA PRO A 8 -3.60 -9.54 -13.78
C PRO A 8 -2.78 -10.84 -13.66
N GLU A 9 -1.77 -11.01 -14.52
CA GLU A 9 -0.90 -12.19 -14.56
C GLU A 9 0.20 -12.17 -13.48
N GLU A 10 0.44 -11.01 -12.86
CA GLU A 10 1.48 -10.85 -11.85
C GLU A 10 0.92 -10.96 -10.43
N LEU A 11 1.76 -11.45 -9.50
CA LEU A 11 1.44 -11.42 -8.08
C LEU A 11 1.26 -9.97 -7.58
N PRO A 12 0.48 -9.76 -6.50
CA PRO A 12 0.33 -8.44 -5.90
C PRO A 12 1.67 -7.77 -5.58
N VAL A 13 1.75 -6.47 -5.84
CA VAL A 13 2.94 -5.66 -5.55
C VAL A 13 2.94 -5.14 -4.12
N TYR A 14 1.76 -4.93 -3.53
CA TYR A 14 1.56 -4.59 -2.12
C TYR A 14 0.09 -4.75 -1.69
N VAL A 15 -0.18 -4.50 -0.40
CA VAL A 15 -1.54 -4.35 0.15
C VAL A 15 -1.87 -2.87 0.29
N GLY A 16 -2.91 -2.42 -0.41
CA GLY A 16 -3.43 -1.05 -0.37
C GLY A 16 -4.59 -0.89 0.61
N THR A 17 -4.77 0.32 1.11
CA THR A 17 -5.92 0.70 1.93
C THR A 17 -6.57 1.97 1.41
N ASN A 18 -7.90 2.04 1.52
CA ASN A 18 -8.69 3.20 1.13
C ASN A 18 -9.94 3.28 2.02
N GLU A 19 -10.43 4.50 2.25
CA GLU A 19 -11.72 4.78 2.86
C GLU A 19 -12.67 5.31 1.78
N ALA A 20 -13.41 4.42 1.12
CA ALA A 20 -14.17 4.73 -0.09
C ALA A 20 -15.23 5.84 0.05
N LYS A 21 -15.74 6.06 1.28
CA LYS A 21 -16.67 7.15 1.57
C LYS A 21 -15.99 8.52 1.74
N LYS A 22 -14.66 8.58 1.78
CA LYS A 22 -13.88 9.81 2.00
C LYS A 22 -13.19 10.31 0.75
N ASN A 23 -12.49 9.44 0.02
CA ASN A 23 -11.72 9.81 -1.17
C ASN A 23 -11.32 8.57 -2.00
N CYS A 24 -10.62 8.79 -3.11
CA CYS A 24 -10.08 7.74 -3.99
C CYS A 24 -8.63 7.33 -3.66
N ILE A 25 -8.03 7.86 -2.60
CA ILE A 25 -6.60 7.66 -2.33
C ILE A 25 -6.34 6.24 -1.84
N ILE A 26 -5.40 5.55 -2.49
CA ILE A 26 -4.94 4.23 -2.10
C ILE A 26 -3.58 4.37 -1.41
N VAL A 27 -3.54 4.10 -0.11
CA VAL A 27 -2.33 4.16 0.70
C VAL A 27 -1.66 2.79 0.73
N GLN A 28 -0.39 2.73 0.32
CA GLN A 28 0.47 1.55 0.44
C GLN A 28 0.65 1.17 1.92
N ASN A 29 0.39 -0.09 2.29
CA ASN A 29 0.34 -0.53 3.68
C ASN A 29 0.98 -1.92 3.86
N GLY A 30 2.26 -2.04 3.51
CA GLY A 30 3.02 -3.29 3.53
C GLY A 30 2.86 -4.13 2.26
N ASP A 31 3.83 -5.02 2.00
CA ASP A 31 3.83 -5.87 0.82
C ASP A 31 3.11 -7.22 1.00
N ASN A 32 2.58 -7.45 2.21
CA ASN A 32 1.83 -8.65 2.57
C ASN A 32 0.75 -8.31 3.62
N VAL A 33 -0.19 -9.25 3.83
CA VAL A 33 -1.34 -9.02 4.71
C VAL A 33 -0.95 -8.94 6.19
N PHE A 34 0.11 -9.63 6.64
CA PHE A 34 0.59 -9.53 8.02
C PHE A 34 1.03 -8.10 8.34
N ALA A 35 1.85 -7.50 7.48
CA ALA A 35 2.26 -6.10 7.61
C ALA A 35 1.05 -5.17 7.64
N ALA A 36 0.10 -5.34 6.71
CA ALA A 36 -1.07 -4.48 6.61
C ALA A 36 -1.96 -4.50 7.87
N VAL A 37 -2.25 -5.69 8.38
CA VAL A 37 -3.04 -5.88 9.59
C VAL A 37 -2.30 -5.34 10.81
N ARG A 38 -1.00 -5.60 10.93
CA ARG A 38 -0.18 -5.10 12.02
C ARG A 38 -0.16 -3.57 12.06
N LEU A 39 0.04 -2.91 10.93
CA LEU A 39 0.04 -1.44 10.83
C LEU A 39 -1.31 -0.85 11.25
N PHE A 40 -2.41 -1.49 10.85
CA PHE A 40 -3.75 -1.10 11.30
C PHE A 40 -3.93 -1.31 12.81
N LEU A 41 -3.48 -2.45 13.35
CA LEU A 41 -3.52 -2.75 14.77
C LEU A 41 -2.73 -1.71 15.58
N MET A 42 -1.52 -1.35 15.13
CA MET A 42 -0.68 -0.31 15.75
C MET A 42 -1.38 1.06 15.77
N LYS A 43 -2.07 1.43 14.68
CA LYS A 43 -2.88 2.66 14.65
C LYS A 43 -4.02 2.57 15.67
N LYS A 44 -4.74 1.45 15.71
CA LYS A 44 -5.86 1.25 16.65
C LYS A 44 -5.44 1.23 18.11
N LEU A 45 -4.28 0.67 18.44
CA LEU A 45 -3.74 0.70 19.81
C LEU A 45 -3.53 2.12 20.34
N LYS A 46 -3.27 3.10 19.48
CA LYS A 46 -3.14 4.52 19.87
C LYS A 46 -4.50 5.18 20.15
N GLU A 47 -5.58 4.63 19.61
CA GLU A 47 -6.95 5.17 19.73
C GLU A 47 -7.74 4.53 20.89
N VAL A 48 -7.37 3.33 21.32
CA VAL A 48 -8.09 2.55 22.34
C VAL A 48 -7.64 2.96 23.75
N THR A 49 -8.60 3.32 24.60
CA THR A 49 -8.37 3.66 26.03
C THR A 49 -8.72 2.51 26.99
N ASP A 50 -9.50 1.53 26.55
CA ASP A 50 -9.92 0.39 27.36
C ASP A 50 -8.76 -0.60 27.60
N LYS A 51 -8.42 -0.81 28.88
CA LYS A 51 -7.27 -1.65 29.26
C LYS A 51 -7.39 -3.11 28.82
N LYS A 52 -8.59 -3.70 28.86
CA LYS A 52 -8.81 -5.11 28.48
C LYS A 52 -8.63 -5.30 26.98
N LYS A 53 -9.21 -4.41 26.17
CA LYS A 53 -9.03 -4.39 24.70
C LYS A 53 -7.57 -4.14 24.33
N THR A 54 -6.89 -3.24 25.01
CA THR A 54 -5.46 -2.98 24.78
C THR A 54 -4.60 -4.23 25.04
N SER A 55 -4.86 -4.95 26.14
CA SER A 55 -4.16 -6.21 26.43
C SER A 55 -4.42 -7.28 25.37
N LEU A 56 -5.67 -7.43 24.92
CA LEU A 56 -6.01 -8.36 23.85
C LEU A 56 -5.30 -8.01 22.52
N LEU A 57 -5.29 -6.74 22.13
CA LEU A 57 -4.64 -6.28 20.91
C LEU A 57 -3.12 -6.49 20.95
N LYS A 58 -2.48 -6.30 22.12
CA LYS A 58 -1.05 -6.60 22.30
C LYS A 58 -0.74 -8.09 22.12
N ASN A 59 -1.56 -8.98 22.69
CA ASN A 59 -1.38 -10.42 22.49
C ASN A 59 -1.52 -10.83 21.01
N ILE A 60 -2.44 -10.19 20.28
CA ILE A 60 -2.59 -10.42 18.84
C ILE A 60 -1.35 -9.91 18.08
N ASP A 61 -0.81 -8.74 18.43
CA ASP A 61 0.42 -8.22 17.80
C ASP A 61 1.63 -9.13 18.00
N GLU A 62 1.78 -9.70 19.20
CA GLU A 62 2.85 -10.66 19.51
C GLU A 62 2.76 -11.89 18.61
N LYS A 63 1.58 -12.54 18.56
CA LYS A 63 1.33 -13.73 17.73
C LYS A 63 1.51 -13.44 16.24
N LEU A 64 1.03 -12.28 15.78
CA LEU A 64 1.18 -11.86 14.40
C LEU A 64 2.67 -11.66 14.05
N THR A 65 3.41 -10.98 14.92
CA THR A 65 4.83 -10.70 14.74
C THR A 65 5.66 -11.98 14.71
N GLU A 66 5.36 -12.93 15.60
CA GLU A 66 5.99 -14.24 15.64
C GLU A 66 5.71 -15.05 14.37
N ALA A 67 4.44 -15.17 13.96
CA ALA A 67 4.07 -15.88 12.74
C ALA A 67 4.71 -15.26 11.48
N ALA A 68 4.74 -13.93 11.38
CA ALA A 68 5.39 -13.25 10.27
C ALA A 68 6.91 -13.51 10.26
N ARG A 69 7.56 -13.52 11.43
CA ARG A 69 8.98 -13.87 11.55
C ARG A 69 9.26 -15.31 11.12
N GLU A 70 8.45 -16.28 11.56
CA GLU A 70 8.58 -17.69 11.19
C GLU A 70 8.39 -17.91 9.68
N LEU A 71 7.46 -17.20 9.07
CA LEU A 71 7.17 -17.26 7.63
C LEU A 71 8.11 -16.37 6.78
N GLY A 72 9.00 -15.60 7.41
CA GLY A 72 9.92 -14.69 6.73
C GLY A 72 9.26 -13.48 6.07
N TYR A 73 8.07 -13.07 6.52
CA TYR A 73 7.37 -11.89 6.01
C TYR A 73 7.87 -10.60 6.66
N SER A 74 8.16 -9.60 5.84
CA SER A 74 8.47 -8.26 6.32
C SER A 74 7.24 -7.63 6.96
N LEU A 75 7.42 -6.86 8.04
CA LEU A 75 6.38 -6.08 8.69
C LEU A 75 6.53 -4.57 8.46
N GLU A 76 7.43 -4.17 7.54
CA GLU A 76 7.61 -2.77 7.17
C GLU A 76 6.40 -2.25 6.38
N GLN A 77 6.05 -0.97 6.58
CA GLN A 77 5.03 -0.31 5.77
C GLN A 77 5.43 -0.18 4.30
N LYS A 78 6.73 -0.04 4.01
CA LYS A 78 7.25 0.19 2.67
C LYS A 78 8.56 -0.55 2.44
N THR A 79 8.46 -1.75 1.88
CA THR A 79 9.60 -2.66 1.68
C THR A 79 10.49 -2.24 0.52
N LYS A 80 11.68 -2.86 0.41
CA LYS A 80 12.60 -2.63 -0.73
C LYS A 80 11.94 -2.93 -2.08
N LYS A 81 11.14 -4.01 -2.18
CA LYS A 81 10.41 -4.37 -3.40
C LYS A 81 9.42 -3.27 -3.81
N MET A 82 8.69 -2.71 -2.85
CA MET A 82 7.75 -1.61 -3.11
C MET A 82 8.48 -0.37 -3.63
N LYS A 83 9.62 0.00 -3.01
CA LYS A 83 10.46 1.12 -3.46
C LYS A 83 11.05 0.89 -4.86
N GLN A 84 11.41 -0.35 -5.20
CA GLN A 84 11.87 -0.70 -6.54
C GLN A 84 10.74 -0.56 -7.57
N ARG A 85 9.52 -0.98 -7.22
CA ARG A 85 8.33 -0.77 -8.06
C ARG A 85 8.04 0.71 -8.26
N ASP A 86 8.16 1.54 -7.22
CA ASP A 86 7.95 2.99 -7.33
C ASP A 86 8.86 3.66 -8.37
N LYS A 87 10.07 3.14 -8.59
CA LYS A 87 10.97 3.63 -9.65
C LYS A 87 10.47 3.33 -11.07
N LYS A 88 9.57 2.36 -11.22
CA LYS A 88 8.94 1.99 -12.50
C LYS A 88 7.58 2.68 -12.70
N VAL A 89 7.12 3.46 -11.72
CA VAL A 89 5.85 4.17 -11.81
C VAL A 89 6.02 5.34 -12.76
N VAL A 90 5.23 5.36 -13.84
CA VAL A 90 5.29 6.41 -14.86
C VAL A 90 4.42 7.63 -14.49
N THR A 91 3.35 7.43 -13.73
CA THR A 91 2.54 8.51 -13.14
C THR A 91 1.75 8.00 -11.95
N LYS A 92 1.39 8.87 -10.99
CA LYS A 92 0.70 8.50 -9.76
C LYS A 92 -0.81 8.29 -9.94
N THR A 93 -1.41 9.00 -10.89
CA THR A 93 -2.85 9.23 -11.05
C THR A 93 -3.50 9.81 -9.78
N PHE A 94 -4.80 10.11 -9.84
CA PHE A 94 -5.53 10.71 -8.71
C PHE A 94 -5.60 9.80 -7.47
N HIS A 95 -5.62 8.48 -7.64
CA HIS A 95 -5.64 7.56 -6.51
C HIS A 95 -4.26 7.40 -5.85
N GLY A 96 -3.20 7.95 -6.44
CA GLY A 96 -1.84 7.99 -5.87
C GLY A 96 -1.08 6.67 -5.85
N ALA A 97 -1.69 5.60 -6.37
CA ALA A 97 -1.15 4.24 -6.32
C ALA A 97 -0.04 4.00 -7.35
N GLY A 98 0.02 4.81 -8.41
CA GLY A 98 0.98 4.67 -9.49
C GLY A 98 0.55 3.70 -10.59
N LEU A 99 0.79 4.07 -11.84
CA LEU A 99 0.72 3.21 -13.02
C LEU A 99 2.12 2.70 -13.38
N VAL A 100 2.22 1.43 -13.74
CA VAL A 100 3.44 0.80 -14.28
C VAL A 100 3.09 0.23 -15.63
N VAL A 101 3.79 0.67 -16.67
CA VAL A 101 3.64 0.17 -18.04
C VAL A 101 5.03 -0.08 -18.64
N PRO A 102 5.15 -0.97 -19.64
CA PRO A 102 6.41 -1.13 -20.37
C PRO A 102 6.78 0.19 -21.05
N VAL A 103 8.01 0.66 -20.82
CA VAL A 103 8.62 1.79 -21.52
C VAL A 103 9.95 1.30 -22.08
N ASP A 104 10.14 1.45 -23.39
CA ASP A 104 11.38 1.02 -24.04
C ASP A 104 12.50 2.05 -23.88
N LYS A 105 13.68 1.73 -24.44
CA LYS A 105 14.86 2.61 -24.40
C LYS A 105 14.72 3.93 -25.19
N ASN A 106 13.65 4.07 -25.97
CA ASN A 106 13.35 5.26 -26.76
C ASN A 106 12.17 6.05 -26.14
N ASP A 107 11.84 5.77 -24.88
CA ASP A 107 10.70 6.33 -24.14
C ASP A 107 9.33 6.02 -24.75
N VAL A 108 9.23 4.99 -25.60
CA VAL A 108 7.95 4.53 -26.17
C VAL A 108 7.22 3.67 -25.15
N GLY A 109 6.02 4.10 -24.77
CA GLY A 109 5.11 3.34 -23.89
C GLY A 109 4.26 4.20 -22.96
N TYR A 110 4.71 5.42 -22.65
CA TYR A 110 3.97 6.38 -21.84
C TYR A 110 4.15 7.81 -22.37
N ARG A 111 3.13 8.64 -22.21
CA ARG A 111 3.19 10.08 -22.48
C ARG A 111 2.30 10.80 -21.47
N GLU A 112 2.79 11.90 -20.95
CA GLU A 112 2.04 12.73 -20.00
C GLU A 112 0.78 13.34 -20.64
N LEU A 113 -0.18 13.71 -19.78
CA LEU A 113 -1.32 14.50 -20.20
C LEU A 113 -0.86 15.94 -20.51
N PRO A 114 -1.54 16.64 -21.43
CA PRO A 114 -1.24 18.04 -21.70
C PRO A 114 -1.58 18.97 -20.51
N GLU A 115 -2.36 18.49 -19.55
CA GLU A 115 -2.78 19.22 -18.36
C GLU A 115 -2.18 18.62 -17.08
N THR A 116 -1.97 19.46 -16.07
CA THR A 116 -1.56 18.99 -14.74
C THR A 116 -2.74 18.41 -13.97
N ASP A 117 -2.47 17.50 -13.02
CA ASP A 117 -3.51 16.94 -12.15
C ASP A 117 -4.39 18.03 -11.51
N GLY A 118 -3.77 19.13 -11.06
CA GLY A 118 -4.49 20.27 -10.46
C GLY A 118 -5.49 20.94 -11.41
N ASN A 119 -5.15 21.07 -12.70
CA ASN A 119 -6.06 21.61 -13.70
C ASN A 119 -7.21 20.65 -14.01
N VAL A 120 -6.91 19.35 -14.15
CA VAL A 120 -7.92 18.33 -14.46
C VAL A 120 -8.91 18.15 -13.30
N LEU A 121 -8.47 18.32 -12.06
CA LEU A 121 -9.32 18.25 -10.86
C LEU A 121 -10.31 19.42 -10.70
N LEU A 122 -10.09 20.54 -11.41
CA LEU A 122 -10.90 21.75 -11.32
C LEU A 122 -11.99 21.85 -12.41
N VAL A 123 -12.14 20.83 -13.24
CA VAL A 123 -13.20 20.69 -14.27
C VAL A 123 -14.35 19.86 -13.74
#